data_AF-A0AAV9VCG0-F1
#
_entry.id   AF-A0AAV9VCG0-F1
#
_cell.length_a   1.000
_cell.length_b   1.000
_cell.length_c   1.000
_cell.angle_alpha   90.00
_cell.angle_beta   90.00
_cell.angle_gamma   90.00
#
_symmetry.space_group_name_H-M   'P 1'
#
loop_
_entity.id
_entity.type
_entity.pdbx_description
1 polymer ?
#
loop_
_entity_poly.entity_id
_entity_poly.type
_entity_poly.pdbx_seq_one_letter_code
_entity_poly.pdbx_strand_id
1 'polypeptide(L)'
;MSTNPFSPVRDENPVAYLACMAWLDALPYVALDEKVTLRAIINYTTNKNLLLQLPQLTTDEVRDLYELSLRALTNLRSSWGAPETSSTTSSPAPSRIVSRAPSPPRTSASPPPIGTAVSRALGTEEFSLVDLIAKARSTSFSSTTALERQSDRCLLTGFSADGVFLETAHLFPSSSLLNGDCGLTWVFLAIFLGESIRNHLATEITVSLHTCSNSVSMEAGLHSIFDRGRFTLIPVSKPTEPLGNYCLDVKLVWWSPAFFLQSRPSVRAEDPDEQCSIDSDGMIVVGLGPPRILRSGSIIRISTQDPQGLPLPSESLLWWHASIWQVIGSAGLSETVTAGERNKAVASSRTEGPAAGPKRKRSPDDELDIHSSAEYRHLWARKHLPSDLLAQYDVDPLEPEDDIA
;
A
#
# COMPACT_ATOMS: atom_id res chain seq x y z
N MET A 1 -0.14 8.77 21.40
CA MET A 1 0.39 8.01 20.25
C MET A 1 -0.68 8.03 19.16
N SER A 2 -0.31 8.38 17.94
CA SER A 2 -1.23 8.36 16.80
C SER A 2 -1.58 6.90 16.48
N THR A 3 -2.85 6.53 16.57
CA THR A 3 -3.29 5.16 16.28
C THR A 3 -3.38 4.99 14.77
N ASN A 4 -2.74 3.96 14.20
CA ASN A 4 -2.84 3.64 12.78
C ASN A 4 -4.31 3.39 12.40
N PRO A 5 -4.95 4.26 11.60
CA PRO A 5 -6.36 4.08 11.23
C PRO A 5 -6.56 2.94 10.22
N PHE A 6 -5.47 2.39 9.67
CA PHE A 6 -5.45 1.27 8.75
C PHE A 6 -5.01 -0.04 9.43
N SER A 7 -5.20 -0.16 10.74
CA SER A 7 -4.90 -1.40 11.47
C SER A 7 -5.83 -2.52 11.02
N PRO A 8 -5.30 -3.70 10.62
CA PRO A 8 -6.13 -4.79 10.14
C PRO A 8 -7.09 -5.31 11.22
N VAL A 9 -8.35 -5.54 10.82
CA VAL A 9 -9.43 -5.92 11.75
C VAL A 9 -9.27 -7.35 12.30
N ARG A 10 -8.34 -8.14 11.74
CA ARG A 10 -7.98 -9.48 12.22
C ARG A 10 -7.38 -9.46 13.62
N ASP A 11 -6.69 -8.37 13.99
CA ASP A 11 -6.05 -8.26 15.30
C ASP A 11 -7.12 -8.10 16.40
N GLU A 12 -8.24 -7.46 16.06
CA GLU A 12 -9.40 -7.30 16.94
C GLU A 12 -10.41 -8.46 16.85
N ASN A 13 -10.40 -9.23 15.76
CA ASN A 13 -11.37 -10.29 15.48
C ASN A 13 -10.69 -11.58 14.98
N PRO A 14 -9.77 -12.19 15.78
CA PRO A 14 -8.94 -13.30 15.35
C PRO A 14 -9.74 -14.54 14.95
N VAL A 15 -10.84 -14.84 15.67
CA VAL A 15 -11.71 -16.00 15.38
C VAL A 15 -12.40 -15.84 14.02
N ALA A 16 -12.95 -14.67 13.73
CA ALA A 16 -13.60 -14.39 12.45
C ALA A 16 -12.59 -14.45 11.29
N TYR A 17 -11.38 -13.90 11.49
CA TYR A 17 -10.30 -13.98 10.53
C TYR A 17 -9.89 -15.44 10.22
N LEU A 18 -9.68 -16.28 11.24
CA LEU A 18 -9.31 -17.68 11.05
C LEU A 18 -10.41 -18.47 10.33
N ALA A 19 -11.67 -18.26 10.72
CA ALA A 19 -12.82 -18.89 10.05
C ALA A 19 -12.90 -18.49 8.56
N CYS A 20 -12.69 -17.20 8.26
CA CYS A 20 -12.67 -16.67 6.90
C CYS A 20 -11.54 -17.29 6.06
N MET A 21 -10.34 -17.41 6.63
CA MET A 21 -9.19 -18.04 5.96
C MET A 21 -9.42 -19.54 5.69
N ALA A 22 -9.96 -20.28 6.68
CA ALA A 22 -10.29 -21.69 6.51
C ALA A 22 -11.36 -21.91 5.43
N TRP A 23 -12.39 -21.05 5.40
CA TRP A 23 -13.41 -21.07 4.36
C TRP A 23 -12.81 -20.82 2.97
N LEU A 24 -11.97 -19.79 2.80
CA LEU A 24 -11.34 -19.48 1.51
C LEU A 24 -10.47 -20.64 1.01
N ASP A 25 -9.75 -21.28 1.93
CA ASP A 25 -8.88 -22.42 1.61
C ASP A 25 -9.70 -23.64 1.17
N ALA A 26 -10.88 -23.85 1.75
CA ALA A 26 -11.79 -24.94 1.43
C ALA A 26 -12.53 -24.78 0.08
N LEU A 27 -12.55 -23.59 -0.54
CA LEU A 27 -13.24 -23.38 -1.82
C LEU A 27 -12.52 -24.13 -2.97
N PRO A 28 -13.12 -25.16 -3.60
CA PRO A 28 -12.45 -25.94 -4.63
C PRO A 28 -12.45 -25.27 -6.01
N TYR A 29 -13.28 -24.25 -6.22
CA TYR A 29 -13.50 -23.59 -7.52
C TYR A 29 -12.79 -22.24 -7.68
N VAL A 30 -12.06 -21.81 -6.65
CA VAL A 30 -11.26 -20.57 -6.64
C VAL A 30 -9.81 -20.96 -6.90
N ALA A 31 -9.22 -20.37 -7.94
CA ALA A 31 -7.85 -20.68 -8.36
C ALA A 31 -6.83 -20.21 -7.31
N LEU A 32 -5.62 -20.77 -7.34
CA LEU A 32 -4.60 -20.47 -6.34
C LEU A 32 -4.19 -18.99 -6.32
N ASP A 33 -4.06 -18.37 -7.50
CA ASP A 33 -3.74 -16.95 -7.65
C ASP A 33 -4.88 -16.04 -7.17
N GLU A 34 -6.13 -16.43 -7.40
CA GLU A 34 -7.32 -15.79 -6.83
C GLU A 34 -7.27 -15.85 -5.29
N LYS A 35 -6.99 -17.03 -4.71
CA LYS A 35 -6.83 -17.19 -3.26
C LYS A 35 -5.69 -16.34 -2.70
N VAL A 36 -4.56 -16.21 -3.40
CA VAL A 36 -3.45 -15.35 -2.96
C VAL A 36 -3.90 -13.89 -2.83
N THR A 37 -4.63 -13.39 -3.82
CA THR A 37 -5.15 -12.01 -3.80
C THR A 37 -6.18 -11.82 -2.69
N LEU A 38 -7.15 -12.74 -2.57
CA LEU A 38 -8.19 -12.68 -1.54
C LEU A 38 -7.61 -12.82 -0.13
N ARG A 39 -6.59 -13.67 0.08
CA ARG A 39 -5.84 -13.74 1.35
C ARG A 39 -5.16 -12.42 1.68
N ALA A 40 -4.60 -11.72 0.70
CA ALA A 40 -4.04 -10.39 0.93
C ALA A 40 -5.14 -9.40 1.40
N ILE A 41 -6.30 -9.40 0.75
CA ILE A 41 -7.44 -8.57 1.17
C ILE A 41 -7.86 -8.90 2.62
N ILE A 42 -8.08 -10.18 2.94
CA ILE A 42 -8.47 -10.65 4.28
C ILE A 42 -7.42 -10.28 5.35
N ASN A 43 -6.13 -10.38 5.00
CA ASN A 43 -5.04 -10.12 5.93
C ASN A 43 -4.92 -8.66 6.38
N TYR A 44 -5.30 -7.72 5.52
CA TYR A 44 -5.02 -6.30 5.72
C TYR A 44 -6.28 -5.42 5.72
N THR A 45 -7.46 -6.00 5.53
CA THR A 45 -8.71 -5.23 5.57
C THR A 45 -8.94 -4.64 6.96
N THR A 46 -9.39 -3.38 6.99
CA THR A 46 -9.91 -2.71 8.19
C THR A 46 -11.42 -2.85 8.30
N ASN A 47 -12.08 -3.43 7.29
CA ASN A 47 -13.52 -3.59 7.25
C ASN A 47 -13.96 -4.89 7.93
N LYS A 48 -14.46 -4.77 9.16
CA LYS A 48 -15.04 -5.91 9.90
C LYS A 48 -16.14 -6.62 9.11
N ASN A 49 -16.99 -5.87 8.41
CA ASN A 49 -18.10 -6.45 7.66
C ASN A 49 -17.61 -7.32 6.51
N LEU A 50 -16.50 -6.95 5.86
CA LEU A 50 -15.90 -7.80 4.83
C LEU A 50 -15.54 -9.17 5.40
N LEU A 51 -14.86 -9.25 6.55
CA LEU A 51 -14.51 -10.53 7.17
C LEU A 51 -15.73 -11.40 7.53
N LEU A 52 -16.79 -10.78 8.05
CA LEU A 52 -17.99 -11.50 8.51
C LEU A 52 -18.88 -11.96 7.36
N GLN A 53 -18.93 -11.20 6.27
CA GLN A 53 -19.81 -11.46 5.14
C GLN A 53 -19.12 -12.27 4.04
N LEU A 54 -17.79 -12.28 3.96
CA LEU A 54 -17.07 -13.01 2.91
C LEU A 54 -17.49 -14.49 2.80
N PRO A 55 -17.62 -15.25 3.91
CA PRO A 55 -18.05 -16.65 3.85
C PRO A 55 -19.47 -16.89 3.32
N GLN A 56 -20.28 -15.83 3.27
CA GLN A 56 -21.67 -15.86 2.82
C GLN A 56 -21.82 -15.53 1.33
N LEU A 57 -20.73 -15.09 0.68
CA LEU A 57 -20.75 -14.78 -0.75
C LEU A 57 -20.88 -16.05 -1.59
N THR A 58 -21.63 -15.93 -2.68
CA THR A 58 -21.69 -16.94 -3.73
C THR A 58 -20.36 -17.06 -4.47
N THR A 59 -20.14 -18.16 -5.18
CA THR A 59 -18.90 -18.35 -5.97
C THR A 59 -18.68 -17.24 -7.01
N ASP A 60 -19.75 -16.75 -7.63
CA ASP A 60 -19.64 -15.66 -8.62
C ASP A 60 -19.29 -14.33 -7.94
N GLU A 61 -19.87 -14.03 -6.77
CA GLU A 61 -19.52 -12.83 -6.00
C GLU A 61 -18.08 -12.86 -5.48
N VAL A 62 -17.56 -14.03 -5.11
CA VAL A 62 -16.14 -14.19 -4.74
C VAL A 62 -15.22 -13.89 -5.93
N ARG A 63 -15.59 -14.33 -7.13
CA ARG A 63 -14.85 -14.02 -8.37
C ARG A 63 -14.93 -12.54 -8.73
N ASP A 64 -16.11 -11.93 -8.60
CA ASP A 64 -16.29 -10.50 -8.81
C ASP A 64 -15.43 -9.68 -7.82
N LEU A 65 -15.37 -10.09 -6.55
CA LEU A 65 -14.53 -9.44 -5.55
C LEU A 65 -13.05 -9.57 -5.89
N TYR A 66 -12.61 -10.76 -6.33
CA TYR A 66 -11.24 -10.96 -6.80
C TYR A 66 -10.92 -10.05 -7.99
N GLU A 67 -11.76 -10.02 -9.03
CA GLU A 67 -11.53 -9.23 -10.23
C GLU A 67 -11.51 -7.73 -9.92
N LEU A 68 -12.46 -7.27 -9.10
CA LEU A 68 -12.49 -5.90 -8.60
C LEU A 68 -11.21 -5.55 -7.86
N SER A 69 -10.78 -6.41 -6.93
CA SER A 69 -9.57 -6.19 -6.13
C SER A 69 -8.32 -6.16 -7.01
N LEU A 70 -8.19 -7.09 -7.95
CA LEU A 70 -7.05 -7.16 -8.86
C LEU A 70 -6.95 -5.90 -9.73
N ARG A 71 -8.07 -5.45 -10.32
CA ARG A 71 -8.11 -4.23 -11.13
C ARG A 71 -7.79 -3.00 -10.31
N ALA A 72 -8.39 -2.85 -9.12
CA ALA A 72 -8.16 -1.72 -8.23
C ALA A 72 -6.70 -1.66 -7.74
N LEU A 73 -6.14 -2.77 -7.27
CA LEU A 73 -4.74 -2.85 -6.83
C LEU A 73 -3.76 -2.62 -7.98
N THR A 74 -4.08 -3.09 -9.19
CA THR A 74 -3.26 -2.83 -10.38
C THR A 74 -3.32 -1.37 -10.79
N ASN A 75 -4.49 -0.74 -10.74
CA ASN A 75 -4.64 0.70 -11.01
C ASN A 75 -3.85 1.51 -9.99
N LEU A 76 -4.04 1.24 -8.69
CA LEU A 76 -3.29 1.86 -7.60
C LEU A 76 -1.78 1.72 -7.86
N ARG A 77 -1.25 0.50 -8.02
CA ARG A 77 0.17 0.27 -8.31
C ARG A 77 0.68 1.07 -9.52
N SER A 78 -0.06 1.03 -10.63
CA SER A 78 0.38 1.66 -11.88
C SER A 78 0.34 3.19 -11.80
N SER A 79 -0.47 3.73 -10.90
CA SER A 79 -0.61 5.16 -10.69
C SER A 79 0.62 5.84 -10.06
N TRP A 80 1.46 5.10 -9.33
CA TRP A 80 2.72 5.64 -8.79
C TRP A 80 3.86 5.67 -9.83
N GLY A 81 3.90 4.72 -10.76
CA GLY A 81 5.02 4.60 -11.72
C GLY A 81 4.78 5.21 -13.10
N ALA A 82 3.56 5.65 -13.41
CA ALA A 82 3.28 6.29 -14.68
C ALA A 82 3.92 7.69 -14.67
N PRO A 83 4.86 8.01 -15.59
CA PRO A 83 5.29 9.39 -15.73
C PRO A 83 4.05 10.25 -15.90
N GLU A 84 3.96 11.37 -15.19
CA GLU A 84 2.99 12.42 -15.45
C GLU A 84 3.30 12.94 -16.86
N THR A 85 2.90 12.20 -17.90
CA THR A 85 2.88 12.70 -19.25
C THR A 85 1.89 13.83 -19.17
N SER A 86 2.43 15.05 -19.06
CA SER A 86 1.69 16.28 -19.01
C SER A 86 0.61 16.13 -20.07
N SER A 87 -0.64 16.02 -19.64
CA SER A 87 -1.75 15.85 -20.53
C SER A 87 -1.86 17.16 -21.30
N THR A 88 -1.02 17.31 -22.33
CA THR A 88 -1.18 18.29 -23.37
C THR A 88 -2.51 17.93 -23.97
N THR A 89 -3.53 18.66 -23.55
CA THR A 89 -4.86 18.71 -24.11
C THR A 89 -4.68 19.04 -25.59
N SER A 90 -4.43 18.01 -26.40
CA SER A 90 -4.55 18.12 -27.83
C SER A 90 -6.04 18.33 -28.08
N SER A 91 -6.41 19.60 -28.28
CA SER A 91 -7.74 19.97 -28.76
C SER A 91 -8.13 18.99 -29.88
N PRO A 92 -9.27 18.29 -29.76
CA PRO A 92 -9.65 17.33 -30.77
C PRO A 92 -9.78 18.05 -32.12
N ALA A 93 -8.95 17.64 -33.08
CA ALA A 93 -9.08 18.09 -34.45
C ALA A 93 -10.51 17.76 -34.94
N PRO A 94 -11.19 18.69 -35.65
CA PRO A 94 -12.57 18.50 -36.08
C PRO A 94 -12.65 17.29 -37.01
N SER A 95 -13.20 16.19 -36.48
CA SER A 95 -13.36 14.94 -37.21
C SER A 95 -14.55 15.06 -38.16
N ARG A 96 -14.29 14.79 -39.43
CA ARG A 96 -15.25 14.83 -40.55
C ARG A 96 -16.36 13.80 -40.32
N ILE A 97 -17.61 14.29 -40.24
CA ILE A 97 -18.80 13.47 -40.04
C ILE A 97 -19.00 12.58 -41.28
N VAL A 98 -18.84 11.26 -41.11
CA VAL A 98 -19.30 10.24 -42.06
C VAL A 98 -20.62 9.70 -41.54
N SER A 99 -21.73 10.11 -42.17
CA SER A 99 -23.07 9.62 -41.85
C SER A 99 -23.19 8.13 -42.14
N ARG A 100 -23.22 7.31 -41.09
CA ARG A 100 -23.53 5.87 -41.17
C ARG A 100 -24.99 5.66 -40.78
N ALA A 101 -25.72 4.89 -41.59
CA ALA A 101 -27.15 4.62 -41.40
C ALA A 101 -27.46 3.92 -40.06
N PRO A 102 -28.62 4.22 -39.44
CA PRO A 102 -29.01 3.67 -38.14
C PRO A 102 -29.28 2.16 -38.23
N SER A 103 -28.58 1.40 -37.40
CA SER A 103 -28.87 -0.02 -37.18
C SER A 103 -30.03 -0.16 -36.17
N PRO A 104 -30.88 -1.18 -36.28
CA PRO A 104 -31.99 -1.39 -35.35
C PRO A 104 -31.50 -1.63 -33.91
N PRO A 105 -32.25 -1.19 -32.89
CA PRO A 105 -31.86 -1.32 -31.49
C PRO A 105 -31.92 -2.80 -31.07
N ARG A 106 -30.75 -3.43 -30.93
CA ARG A 106 -30.63 -4.70 -30.20
C ARG A 106 -30.68 -4.40 -28.71
N THR A 107 -31.79 -4.77 -28.07
CA THR A 107 -31.94 -4.86 -26.61
C THR A 107 -31.14 -6.07 -26.08
N SER A 108 -29.82 -6.01 -26.14
CA SER A 108 -28.98 -6.88 -25.32
C SER A 108 -28.81 -6.21 -23.96
N ALA A 109 -29.42 -6.77 -22.91
CA ALA A 109 -29.15 -6.32 -21.54
C ALA A 109 -27.65 -6.45 -21.29
N SER A 110 -26.97 -5.32 -21.05
CA SER A 110 -25.56 -5.34 -20.69
C SER A 110 -25.40 -6.06 -19.36
N PRO A 111 -24.39 -6.93 -19.19
CA PRO A 111 -24.09 -7.50 -17.89
C PRO A 111 -23.90 -6.38 -16.86
N PRO A 112 -24.29 -6.60 -15.60
CA PRO A 112 -24.11 -5.60 -14.55
C PRO A 112 -22.62 -5.22 -14.43
N PRO A 113 -22.30 -3.98 -14.06
CA PRO A 113 -20.91 -3.56 -13.86
C PRO A 113 -20.24 -4.43 -12.79
N ILE A 114 -18.98 -4.78 -13.02
CA ILE A 114 -18.15 -5.51 -12.04
C ILE A 114 -18.17 -4.76 -10.71
N GLY A 115 -18.40 -5.49 -9.61
CA GLY A 115 -18.42 -4.94 -8.26
C GLY A 115 -19.79 -4.50 -7.76
N THR A 116 -20.80 -4.24 -8.62
CA THR A 116 -22.13 -3.81 -8.14
C THR A 116 -22.84 -4.90 -7.33
N ALA A 117 -22.68 -6.17 -7.72
CA ALA A 117 -23.24 -7.30 -6.98
C ALA A 117 -22.59 -7.43 -5.59
N VAL A 118 -21.25 -7.42 -5.55
CA VAL A 118 -20.47 -7.51 -4.31
C VAL A 118 -20.73 -6.32 -3.39
N SER A 119 -20.76 -5.10 -3.91
CA SER A 119 -21.11 -3.90 -3.14
C SER A 119 -22.48 -4.02 -2.49
N ARG A 120 -23.48 -4.52 -3.23
CA ARG A 120 -24.82 -4.74 -2.68
C ARG A 120 -24.83 -5.83 -1.61
N ALA A 121 -24.13 -6.94 -1.85
CA ALA A 121 -24.03 -8.05 -0.90
C ALA A 121 -23.34 -7.62 0.41
N LEU A 122 -22.34 -6.74 0.30
CA LEU A 122 -21.61 -6.20 1.45
C LEU A 122 -22.25 -4.93 2.05
N GLY A 123 -23.37 -4.47 1.50
CA GLY A 123 -24.11 -3.30 1.99
C GLY A 123 -23.37 -1.97 1.86
N THR A 124 -22.49 -1.82 0.85
CA THR A 124 -21.78 -0.56 0.61
C THR A 124 -22.62 0.40 -0.23
N GLU A 125 -22.77 1.64 0.22
CA GLU A 125 -23.44 2.73 -0.48
C GLU A 125 -22.62 3.24 -1.68
N GLU A 126 -23.34 3.73 -2.69
CA GLU A 126 -22.74 4.30 -3.89
C GLU A 126 -22.07 5.65 -3.57
N PHE A 127 -20.80 5.81 -3.97
CA PHE A 127 -20.03 7.02 -3.73
C PHE A 127 -20.09 7.97 -4.93
N SER A 128 -20.46 9.23 -4.69
CA SER A 128 -20.40 10.30 -5.70
C SER A 128 -18.94 10.67 -6.01
N LEU A 129 -18.37 10.07 -7.04
CA LEU A 129 -17.01 10.39 -7.51
C LEU A 129 -16.92 11.71 -8.26
N VAL A 130 -18.05 12.21 -8.75
CA VAL A 130 -18.10 13.44 -9.55
C VAL A 130 -17.56 14.62 -8.75
N ASP A 131 -17.93 14.72 -7.48
CA ASP A 131 -17.49 15.81 -6.61
C ASP A 131 -16.00 15.74 -6.29
N LEU A 132 -15.47 14.52 -6.12
CA LEU A 132 -14.05 14.29 -5.87
C LEU A 132 -13.20 14.69 -7.08
N ILE A 133 -13.60 14.23 -8.27
CA ILE A 133 -12.90 14.52 -9.53
C ILE A 133 -12.97 16.02 -9.86
N ALA A 134 -14.12 16.66 -9.64
CA ALA A 134 -14.29 18.09 -9.89
C ALA A 134 -13.32 18.93 -9.04
N LYS A 135 -13.18 18.59 -7.75
CA LYS A 135 -12.24 19.28 -6.83
C LYS A 135 -10.78 18.98 -7.15
N ALA A 136 -10.45 17.75 -7.54
CA ALA A 136 -9.09 17.36 -7.91
C ALA A 136 -8.54 18.10 -9.14
N ARG A 137 -9.43 18.53 -10.05
CA ARG A 137 -9.06 19.23 -11.30
C ARG A 137 -8.88 20.74 -11.15
N SER A 138 -9.36 21.34 -10.06
CA SER A 138 -9.39 22.81 -9.93
C SER A 138 -8.14 23.42 -9.30
N THR A 139 -7.19 22.59 -8.84
CA THR A 139 -6.03 23.02 -8.07
C THR A 139 -4.75 22.85 -8.88
N SER A 140 -4.09 23.95 -9.22
CA SER A 140 -2.77 23.94 -9.87
C SER A 140 -1.70 23.65 -8.82
N PHE A 141 -1.06 22.49 -8.88
CA PHE A 141 0.05 22.16 -7.98
C PHE A 141 1.34 22.85 -8.42
N SER A 142 2.07 23.41 -7.46
CA SER A 142 3.50 23.65 -7.65
C SER A 142 4.26 22.45 -7.08
N SER A 143 4.85 21.64 -7.96
CA SER A 143 5.69 20.49 -7.60
C SER A 143 6.89 20.86 -6.73
N THR A 144 7.20 22.15 -6.57
CA THR A 144 8.32 22.67 -5.78
C THR A 144 8.08 22.73 -4.27
N THR A 145 6.83 22.65 -3.79
CA THR A 145 6.53 22.94 -2.38
C THR A 145 7.16 21.91 -1.42
N ALA A 146 7.20 20.63 -1.77
CA ALA A 146 7.86 19.60 -0.96
C ALA A 146 9.38 19.79 -0.88
N LEU A 147 9.99 20.30 -1.96
CA LEU A 147 11.43 20.64 -2.03
C LEU A 147 11.72 21.82 -1.10
N GLU A 148 10.91 22.88 -1.20
CA GLU A 148 11.01 24.07 -0.36
C GLU A 148 10.90 23.72 1.13
N ARG A 149 9.91 22.90 1.51
CA ARG A 149 9.75 22.40 2.89
C ARG A 149 11.01 21.69 3.39
N GLN A 150 11.70 20.96 2.52
CA GLN A 150 12.89 20.18 2.85
C GLN A 150 14.20 20.90 2.52
N SER A 151 14.14 22.21 2.30
CA SER A 151 15.30 23.06 2.01
C SER A 151 16.14 22.52 0.84
N ASP A 152 15.48 22.08 -0.23
CA ASP A 152 16.07 21.51 -1.43
C ASP A 152 16.99 20.31 -1.14
N ARG A 153 16.57 19.45 -0.21
CA ARG A 153 17.27 18.21 0.15
C ARG A 153 16.39 16.98 -0.02
N CYS A 154 17.02 15.88 -0.40
CA CYS A 154 16.37 14.57 -0.35
C CYS A 154 16.03 14.21 1.10
N LEU A 155 14.77 13.82 1.35
CA LEU A 155 14.30 13.42 2.67
C LEU A 155 15.17 12.35 3.33
N LEU A 156 15.59 11.33 2.58
CA LEU A 156 16.30 10.18 3.14
C LEU A 156 17.80 10.46 3.29
N THR A 157 18.44 10.99 2.25
CA THR A 157 19.90 11.11 2.24
C THR A 157 20.39 12.42 2.84
N GLY A 158 19.57 13.47 2.87
CA GLY A 158 19.99 14.81 3.29
C GLY A 158 20.87 15.54 2.29
N PHE A 159 21.20 14.93 1.13
CA PHE A 159 21.94 15.62 0.05
C PHE A 159 21.09 16.73 -0.55
N SER A 160 21.73 17.87 -0.83
CA SER A 160 21.09 18.99 -1.52
C SER A 160 20.89 18.71 -3.01
N ALA A 161 20.09 19.55 -3.67
CA ALA A 161 19.91 19.54 -5.12
C ALA A 161 21.23 19.79 -5.90
N ASP A 162 22.29 20.24 -5.24
CA ASP A 162 23.61 20.46 -5.84
C ASP A 162 24.25 19.12 -6.25
N GLY A 163 23.98 18.70 -7.49
CA GLY A 163 24.50 17.47 -8.06
C GLY A 163 23.59 16.26 -7.94
N VAL A 164 22.36 16.42 -7.42
CA VAL A 164 21.35 15.36 -7.35
C VAL A 164 20.03 15.87 -7.95
N PHE A 165 19.42 15.08 -8.83
CA PHE A 165 18.09 15.38 -9.33
C PHE A 165 17.06 15.00 -8.26
N LEU A 166 16.47 16.02 -7.62
CA LEU A 166 15.40 15.85 -6.66
C LEU A 166 14.03 15.91 -7.35
N GLU A 167 13.15 15.04 -6.91
CA GLU A 167 11.78 14.90 -7.39
C GLU A 167 10.82 14.93 -6.20
N THR A 168 9.57 15.25 -6.48
CA THR A 168 8.49 15.24 -5.50
C THR A 168 7.73 13.93 -5.62
N ALA A 169 7.87 13.09 -4.60
CA ALA A 169 7.22 11.80 -4.49
C ALA A 169 5.87 11.94 -3.77
N HIS A 170 4.80 11.45 -4.39
CA HIS A 170 3.45 11.54 -3.84
C HIS A 170 3.13 10.36 -2.91
N LEU A 171 2.46 10.63 -1.79
CA LEU A 171 2.00 9.59 -0.87
C LEU A 171 0.74 8.87 -1.40
N PHE A 172 -0.15 9.63 -2.02
CA PHE A 172 -1.31 9.16 -2.78
C PHE A 172 -1.16 9.61 -4.24
N PRO A 173 -1.31 8.71 -5.22
CA PRO A 173 -0.97 9.00 -6.59
C PRO A 173 -2.16 9.71 -7.26
N SER A 174 -1.91 10.90 -7.79
CA SER A 174 -2.96 11.75 -8.38
C SER A 174 -3.67 11.08 -9.56
N SER A 175 -2.94 10.28 -10.33
CA SER A 175 -3.47 9.57 -11.50
C SER A 175 -4.56 8.54 -11.14
N SER A 176 -4.56 7.99 -9.91
CA SER A 176 -5.62 7.08 -9.46
C SER A 176 -7.00 7.75 -9.41
N LEU A 177 -7.06 9.09 -9.31
CA LEU A 177 -8.30 9.86 -9.34
C LEU A 177 -8.80 10.15 -10.75
N LEU A 178 -7.93 10.07 -11.75
CA LEU A 178 -8.19 10.55 -13.11
C LEU A 178 -8.30 9.41 -14.15
N ASN A 179 -7.88 8.19 -13.78
CA ASN A 179 -7.94 7.03 -14.65
C ASN A 179 -9.38 6.52 -14.85
N GLY A 180 -9.64 5.84 -15.97
CA GLY A 180 -10.94 5.25 -16.29
C GLY A 180 -11.45 4.25 -15.23
N ASP A 181 -10.53 3.61 -14.51
CA ASP A 181 -10.81 2.65 -13.42
C ASP A 181 -10.87 3.29 -12.02
N CYS A 182 -10.86 4.64 -11.93
CA CYS A 182 -11.04 5.37 -10.67
C CYS A 182 -12.31 4.90 -9.94
N GLY A 183 -13.41 4.70 -10.69
CA GLY A 183 -14.67 4.16 -10.18
C GLY A 183 -14.51 2.87 -9.38
N LEU A 184 -13.96 1.86 -10.03
CA LEU A 184 -13.74 0.54 -9.44
C LEU A 184 -12.76 0.60 -8.28
N THR A 185 -11.75 1.46 -8.36
CA THR A 185 -10.78 1.64 -7.27
C THR A 185 -11.47 2.14 -6.00
N TRP A 186 -12.34 3.14 -6.10
CA TRP A 186 -13.05 3.66 -4.92
C TRP A 186 -14.09 2.70 -4.36
N VAL A 187 -14.77 1.93 -5.22
CA VAL A 187 -15.66 0.84 -4.78
C VAL A 187 -14.86 -0.21 -4.01
N PHE A 188 -13.71 -0.63 -4.53
CA PHE A 188 -12.80 -1.52 -3.83
C PHE A 188 -12.36 -0.94 -2.48
N LEU A 189 -11.95 0.33 -2.42
CA LEU A 189 -11.56 0.97 -1.16
C LEU A 189 -12.70 1.00 -0.14
N ALA A 190 -13.95 1.19 -0.56
CA ALA A 190 -15.10 1.13 0.35
C ALA A 190 -15.27 -0.28 0.94
N ILE A 191 -15.12 -1.31 0.11
CA ILE A 191 -15.19 -2.71 0.55
C ILE A 191 -14.00 -3.06 1.46
N PHE A 192 -12.79 -2.69 1.05
CA PHE A 192 -11.55 -3.07 1.72
C PHE A 192 -11.33 -2.30 3.03
N LEU A 193 -11.60 -0.99 3.05
CA LEU A 193 -11.36 -0.14 4.22
C LEU A 193 -12.60 0.03 5.11
N GLY A 194 -13.79 -0.18 4.54
CA GLY A 194 -15.03 0.29 5.13
C GLY A 194 -15.29 1.76 4.77
N GLU A 195 -16.56 2.16 4.79
CA GLU A 195 -16.97 3.49 4.30
C GLU A 195 -16.39 4.64 5.12
N SER A 196 -16.32 4.49 6.45
CA SER A 196 -15.80 5.53 7.33
C SER A 196 -14.34 5.88 6.99
N ILE A 197 -13.46 4.88 6.90
CA ILE A 197 -12.05 5.07 6.58
C ILE A 197 -11.88 5.53 5.13
N ARG A 198 -12.65 4.98 4.19
CA ARG A 198 -12.63 5.42 2.79
C ARG A 198 -13.06 6.89 2.64
N ASN A 199 -14.08 7.34 3.35
CA ASN A 199 -14.56 8.73 3.32
C ASN A 199 -13.55 9.70 3.96
N HIS A 200 -12.93 9.28 5.07
CA HIS A 200 -11.82 10.01 5.69
C HIS A 200 -10.67 10.19 4.69
N LEU A 201 -10.23 9.10 4.06
CA LEU A 201 -9.17 9.11 3.04
C LEU A 201 -9.55 10.00 1.84
N ALA A 202 -10.79 9.91 1.33
CA ALA A 202 -11.26 10.75 0.24
C ALA A 202 -11.22 12.24 0.60
N THR A 203 -11.64 12.60 1.82
CA THR A 203 -11.59 13.98 2.32
C THR A 203 -10.16 14.47 2.41
N GLU A 204 -9.28 13.67 3.00
CA GLU A 204 -7.85 13.98 3.15
C GLU A 204 -7.21 14.24 1.78
N ILE A 205 -7.41 13.35 0.81
CA ILE A 205 -6.86 13.49 -0.54
C ILE A 205 -7.43 14.72 -1.23
N THR A 206 -8.73 14.99 -1.11
CA THR A 206 -9.35 16.16 -1.75
C THR A 206 -8.68 17.46 -1.33
N VAL A 207 -8.30 17.57 -0.05
CA VAL A 207 -7.68 18.77 0.52
C VAL A 207 -6.17 18.80 0.25
N SER A 208 -5.52 17.63 0.17
CA SER A 208 -4.06 17.52 0.14
C SER A 208 -3.46 17.12 -1.21
N LEU A 209 -4.28 16.80 -2.23
CA LEU A 209 -3.84 16.18 -3.49
C LEU A 209 -2.59 16.85 -4.07
N HIS A 210 -2.64 18.18 -4.07
CA HIS A 210 -1.64 19.09 -4.63
C HIS A 210 -1.05 19.97 -3.52
N THR A 211 -0.73 19.38 -2.38
CA THR A 211 -0.06 20.09 -1.27
C THR A 211 1.13 19.29 -0.76
N CYS A 212 1.95 19.94 0.07
CA CYS A 212 3.03 19.29 0.81
C CYS A 212 2.54 18.11 1.66
N SER A 213 1.28 18.10 2.08
CA SER A 213 0.73 17.02 2.91
C SER A 213 0.65 15.69 2.16
N ASN A 214 0.56 15.70 0.83
CA ASN A 214 0.57 14.50 0.00
C ASN A 214 1.93 14.21 -0.66
N SER A 215 3.03 14.83 -0.21
CA SER A 215 4.30 14.69 -0.92
C SER A 215 5.56 14.80 -0.05
N VAL A 216 6.67 14.25 -0.55
CA VAL A 216 8.02 14.32 0.03
C VAL A 216 9.06 14.49 -1.08
N SER A 217 10.17 15.18 -0.81
CA SER A 217 11.30 15.25 -1.75
C SER A 217 12.18 14.01 -1.65
N MET A 218 12.51 13.44 -2.79
CA MET A 218 13.42 12.31 -2.91
C MET A 218 14.38 12.53 -4.08
N GLU A 219 15.57 11.93 -4.01
CA GLU A 219 16.35 11.72 -5.22
C GLU A 219 15.57 10.81 -6.20
N ALA A 220 15.66 11.04 -7.50
CA ALA A 220 14.97 10.25 -8.52
C ALA A 220 15.10 8.71 -8.36
N GLY A 221 16.30 8.23 -8.03
CA GLY A 221 16.52 6.80 -7.76
C GLY A 221 15.74 6.29 -6.54
N LEU A 222 15.60 7.11 -5.50
CA LEU A 222 14.83 6.80 -4.30
C LEU A 222 13.33 6.93 -4.55
N HIS A 223 12.91 7.95 -5.30
CA HIS A 223 11.54 8.15 -5.73
C HIS A 223 11.03 6.92 -6.48
N SER A 224 11.77 6.45 -7.49
CA SER A 224 11.39 5.25 -8.26
C SER A 224 11.22 4.00 -7.39
N ILE A 225 12.03 3.87 -6.34
CA ILE A 225 11.97 2.75 -5.40
C ILE A 225 10.78 2.90 -4.43
N PHE A 226 10.49 4.12 -4.01
CA PHE A 226 9.34 4.48 -3.18
C PHE A 226 8.02 4.18 -3.91
N ASP A 227 7.91 4.62 -5.16
CA ASP A 227 6.76 4.41 -6.06
C ASP A 227 6.53 2.93 -6.43
N ARG A 228 7.48 2.06 -6.12
CA ARG A 228 7.37 0.60 -6.29
C ARG A 228 7.13 -0.13 -4.98
N GLY A 229 6.89 0.60 -3.89
CA GLY A 229 6.63 0.03 -2.57
C GLY A 229 7.79 -0.77 -1.98
N ARG A 230 9.02 -0.56 -2.44
CA ARG A 230 10.19 -1.29 -1.92
C ARG A 230 10.56 -0.83 -0.51
N PHE A 231 10.08 0.35 -0.13
CA PHE A 231 10.07 0.84 1.23
C PHE A 231 8.89 1.75 1.49
N THR A 232 8.57 1.92 2.76
CA THR A 232 7.53 2.84 3.21
C THR A 232 8.02 3.66 4.40
N LEU A 233 7.31 4.76 4.65
CA LEU A 233 7.56 5.65 5.79
C LEU A 233 6.37 5.53 6.73
N ILE A 234 6.64 5.10 7.97
CA ILE A 234 5.61 4.85 8.98
C ILE A 234 5.67 5.95 10.04
N PRO A 235 4.60 6.72 10.28
CA PRO A 235 4.56 7.69 11.38
C PRO A 235 4.84 7.01 12.73
N VAL A 236 5.71 7.59 13.56
CA VAL A 236 6.01 7.05 14.90
C VAL A 236 5.28 7.87 15.97
N SER A 237 5.64 9.15 16.06
CA SER A 237 5.07 10.11 16.99
C SER A 237 5.49 11.52 16.56
N LYS A 238 4.67 12.51 16.92
CA LYS A 238 5.12 13.90 16.87
C LYS A 238 6.04 14.17 18.05
N PRO A 239 7.17 14.88 17.86
CA PRO A 239 7.93 15.43 18.97
C PRO A 239 7.00 16.25 19.88
N THR A 240 7.25 16.25 21.18
CA THR A 240 6.57 17.15 22.11
C THR A 240 6.83 18.62 21.75
N GLU A 241 5.96 19.52 22.21
CA GLU A 241 6.17 20.96 22.11
C GLU A 241 7.59 21.37 22.57
N PRO A 242 8.25 22.33 21.89
CA PRO A 242 7.71 23.27 20.90
C PRO A 242 7.70 22.78 19.44
N LEU A 243 8.19 21.56 19.16
CA LEU A 243 8.39 21.08 17.79
C LEU A 243 7.18 20.36 17.18
N GLY A 244 6.09 20.18 17.94
CA GLY A 244 5.02 19.23 17.59
C GLY A 244 4.31 19.48 16.25
N ASN A 245 4.19 20.74 15.83
CA ASN A 245 3.60 21.09 14.53
C ASN A 245 4.65 21.33 13.42
N TYR A 246 5.92 21.38 13.81
CA TYR A 246 7.04 21.67 12.93
C TYR A 246 7.80 20.42 12.50
N CYS A 247 7.64 19.32 13.24
CA CYS A 247 8.36 18.07 13.01
C CYS A 247 7.43 16.85 13.02
N LEU A 248 7.75 15.86 12.19
CA LEU A 248 7.13 14.54 12.16
C LEU A 248 8.23 13.47 12.07
N ASP A 249 8.26 12.56 13.04
CA ASP A 249 9.16 11.42 12.99
C ASP A 249 8.53 10.25 12.24
N VAL A 250 9.25 9.76 11.23
CA VAL A 250 8.86 8.59 10.44
C VAL A 250 9.91 7.50 10.55
N LYS A 251 9.46 6.26 10.70
CA LYS A 251 10.28 5.06 10.65
C LYS A 251 10.33 4.53 9.23
N LEU A 252 11.53 4.39 8.70
CA LEU A 252 11.79 3.76 7.40
C LEU A 252 11.62 2.25 7.51
N VAL A 253 10.80 1.63 6.66
CA VAL A 253 10.62 0.17 6.62
C VAL A 253 10.93 -0.36 5.23
N TRP A 254 11.93 -1.26 5.15
CA TRP A 254 12.30 -1.95 3.91
C TRP A 254 11.41 -3.19 3.68
N TRP A 255 10.86 -3.33 2.47
CA TRP A 255 10.07 -4.50 2.04
C TRP A 255 10.81 -5.43 1.08
N SER A 256 11.99 -5.01 0.62
CA SER A 256 12.82 -5.74 -0.34
C SER A 256 14.28 -5.68 0.11
N PRO A 257 15.13 -6.67 -0.23
CA PRO A 257 16.56 -6.61 0.06
C PRO A 257 17.18 -5.29 -0.42
N ALA A 258 17.77 -4.55 0.51
CA ALA A 258 18.14 -3.15 0.34
C ALA A 258 19.48 -2.94 -0.39
N PHE A 259 19.92 -3.86 -1.25
CA PHE A 259 21.25 -3.81 -1.87
C PHE A 259 21.52 -2.48 -2.60
N PHE A 260 20.51 -1.95 -3.31
CA PHE A 260 20.63 -0.66 -3.99
C PHE A 260 20.78 0.52 -3.02
N LEU A 261 20.23 0.42 -1.82
CA LEU A 261 20.17 1.53 -0.85
C LEU A 261 21.34 1.51 0.13
N GLN A 262 21.96 0.33 0.31
CA GLN A 262 23.27 0.24 0.93
C GLN A 262 24.34 1.06 0.19
N SER A 263 24.16 1.32 -1.11
CA SER A 263 25.03 2.21 -1.89
C SER A 263 24.70 3.71 -1.78
N ARG A 264 23.62 4.08 -1.07
CA ARG A 264 23.16 5.47 -0.93
C ARG A 264 23.31 5.93 0.53
N PRO A 265 24.48 6.49 0.91
CA PRO A 265 24.65 6.99 2.27
C PRO A 265 23.69 8.15 2.54
N SER A 266 23.21 8.21 3.78
CA SER A 266 22.55 9.38 4.34
C SER A 266 23.55 10.18 5.16
N VAL A 267 23.54 11.49 4.99
CA VAL A 267 24.28 12.45 5.81
C VAL A 267 23.37 13.07 6.88
N ARG A 268 22.18 12.50 7.12
CA ARG A 268 21.33 12.93 8.23
C ARG A 268 21.88 12.37 9.54
N ALA A 269 21.81 13.18 10.60
CA ALA A 269 22.15 12.73 11.95
C ALA A 269 21.43 11.41 12.30
N GLU A 270 22.07 10.58 13.11
CA GLU A 270 21.49 9.29 13.49
C GLU A 270 20.35 9.45 14.48
N ASP A 271 20.57 10.26 15.51
CA ASP A 271 19.56 10.63 16.49
C ASP A 271 18.53 11.60 15.86
N PRO A 272 17.22 11.29 15.88
CA PRO A 272 16.17 12.20 15.44
C PRO A 272 16.23 13.59 16.09
N ASP A 273 16.68 13.69 17.34
CA ASP A 273 16.78 14.96 18.06
C ASP A 273 17.95 15.82 17.58
N GLU A 274 18.93 15.21 16.92
CA GLU A 274 20.01 15.91 16.23
C GLU A 274 19.69 16.21 14.76
N GLN A 275 18.59 15.68 14.19
CA GLN A 275 18.25 15.88 12.78
C GLN A 275 17.65 17.27 12.48
N CYS A 276 17.20 17.99 13.50
CA CYS A 276 16.82 19.39 13.38
C CYS A 276 16.98 20.14 14.70
N SER A 277 17.32 21.43 14.62
CA SER A 277 17.37 22.34 15.76
C SER A 277 16.74 23.67 15.40
N ILE A 278 16.29 24.44 16.39
CA ILE A 278 15.87 25.83 16.19
C ILE A 278 17.08 26.72 16.47
N ASP A 279 17.44 27.59 15.52
CA ASP A 279 18.53 28.56 15.70
C ASP A 279 18.09 29.79 16.51
N SER A 280 19.00 30.75 16.67
CA SER A 280 18.74 31.99 17.42
C SER A 280 17.61 32.84 16.83
N ASP A 281 17.33 32.69 15.53
CA ASP A 281 16.31 33.45 14.81
C ASP A 281 14.97 32.72 14.79
N GLY A 282 14.88 31.57 15.46
CA GLY A 282 13.67 30.75 15.48
C GLY A 282 13.51 29.86 14.25
N MET A 283 14.54 29.73 13.41
CA MET A 283 14.50 28.96 12.18
C MET A 283 14.98 27.53 12.42
N ILE A 284 14.28 26.57 11.81
CA ILE A 284 14.66 25.15 11.82
C ILE A 284 15.86 24.87 10.91
N VAL A 285 16.97 24.53 11.53
CA VAL A 285 18.19 24.10 10.84
C VAL A 285 18.20 22.58 10.76
N VAL A 286 18.44 22.04 9.56
CA VAL A 286 18.60 20.59 9.36
C VAL A 286 19.96 20.15 9.88
N GLY A 287 19.96 19.22 10.83
CA GLY A 287 21.18 18.64 11.38
C GLY A 287 21.74 17.55 10.47
N LEU A 288 23.01 17.70 10.13
CA LEU A 288 23.77 16.76 9.30
C LEU A 288 24.81 16.04 10.17
N GLY A 289 25.03 14.77 9.84
CA GLY A 289 25.99 13.89 10.51
C GLY A 289 26.95 13.26 9.51
N PRO A 290 27.85 12.37 9.99
CA PRO A 290 28.71 11.59 9.12
C PRO A 290 27.87 10.68 8.19
N PRO A 291 28.36 10.38 6.98
CA PRO A 291 27.68 9.46 6.06
C PRO A 291 27.42 8.09 6.72
N ARG A 292 26.16 7.63 6.67
CA ARG A 292 25.71 6.34 7.23
C ARG A 292 24.74 5.63 6.31
N ILE A 293 24.62 4.31 6.45
CA ILE A 293 23.63 3.52 5.71
C ILE A 293 22.32 3.49 6.48
N LEU A 294 21.20 3.85 5.83
CA LEU A 294 19.87 3.73 6.43
C LEU A 294 19.43 2.27 6.49
N ARG A 295 19.09 1.81 7.69
CA ARG A 295 18.55 0.47 7.95
C ARG A 295 17.03 0.51 8.11
N SER A 296 16.38 -0.63 7.94
CA SER A 296 14.96 -0.76 8.30
C SER A 296 14.85 -0.46 9.79
N GLY A 297 13.88 0.34 10.19
CA GLY A 297 13.74 0.86 11.54
C GLY A 297 14.41 2.20 11.80
N SER A 298 15.22 2.73 10.86
CA SER A 298 15.80 4.07 11.02
C SER A 298 14.70 5.12 11.14
N ILE A 299 14.84 6.02 12.11
CA ILE A 299 13.91 7.14 12.30
C ILE A 299 14.46 8.37 11.57
N ILE A 300 13.58 9.03 10.82
CA ILE A 300 13.88 10.21 10.03
C ILE A 300 12.90 11.30 10.45
N ARG A 301 13.43 12.47 10.79
CA ARG A 301 12.63 13.64 11.14
C ARG A 301 12.34 14.47 9.89
N ILE A 302 11.06 14.64 9.60
CA ILE A 302 10.59 15.58 8.58
C ILE A 302 10.29 16.88 9.29
N SER A 303 10.88 17.98 8.84
CA SER A 303 10.66 19.31 9.42
C SER A 303 10.08 20.28 8.41
N THR A 304 9.44 21.34 8.88
CA THR A 304 8.97 22.48 8.09
C THR A 304 9.19 23.77 8.84
N GLN A 305 9.56 24.85 8.14
CA GLN A 305 9.63 26.21 8.70
C GLN A 305 8.26 26.89 8.79
N ASP A 306 7.33 26.45 7.95
CA ASP A 306 6.01 27.05 7.81
C ASP A 306 4.96 25.93 7.80
N PRO A 307 4.41 25.55 8.98
CA PRO A 307 3.38 24.52 9.05
C PRO A 307 2.09 24.85 8.27
N GLN A 308 1.83 26.12 7.95
CA GLN A 308 0.61 26.53 7.26
C GLN A 308 0.78 26.51 5.74
N GLY A 309 1.87 27.12 5.22
CA GLY A 309 2.16 27.14 3.78
C GLY A 309 2.84 25.87 3.27
N LEU A 310 3.66 25.22 4.12
CA LEU A 310 4.46 24.04 3.81
C LEU A 310 4.18 22.93 4.82
N PRO A 311 2.94 22.43 4.93
CA PRO A 311 2.57 21.47 5.96
C PRO A 311 3.40 20.19 5.87
N LEU A 312 3.57 19.54 7.02
CA LEU A 312 4.17 18.21 7.09
C LEU A 312 3.33 17.20 6.29
N PRO A 313 3.93 16.08 5.84
CA PRO A 313 3.18 15.03 5.19
C PRO A 313 2.08 14.50 6.13
N SER A 314 0.91 14.19 5.57
CA SER A 314 -0.21 13.67 6.33
C SER A 314 0.13 12.30 6.90
N GLU A 315 -0.03 12.14 8.20
CA GLU A 315 0.12 10.83 8.86
C GLU A 315 -0.85 9.80 8.26
N SER A 316 -2.08 10.21 7.92
CA SER A 316 -3.07 9.33 7.31
C SER A 316 -2.59 8.83 5.95
N LEU A 317 -2.00 9.69 5.12
CA LEU A 317 -1.50 9.31 3.81
C LEU A 317 -0.22 8.46 3.90
N LEU A 318 0.64 8.70 4.89
CA LEU A 318 1.80 7.85 5.17
C LEU A 318 1.38 6.43 5.57
N TRP A 319 0.41 6.31 6.49
CA TRP A 319 -0.15 5.01 6.88
C TRP A 319 -0.87 4.33 5.72
N TRP A 320 -1.63 5.07 4.92
CA TRP A 320 -2.28 4.56 3.72
C TRP A 320 -1.24 3.99 2.74
N HIS A 321 -0.21 4.77 2.40
CA HIS A 321 0.87 4.34 1.50
C HIS A 321 1.54 3.07 2.02
N ALA A 322 1.82 2.99 3.32
CA ALA A 322 2.39 1.78 3.91
C ALA A 322 1.44 0.56 3.77
N SER A 323 0.16 0.76 4.08
CA SER A 323 -0.84 -0.32 4.09
C SER A 323 -1.12 -0.84 2.68
N ILE A 324 -1.27 0.05 1.69
CA ILE A 324 -1.59 -0.38 0.32
C ILE A 324 -0.44 -1.16 -0.31
N TRP A 325 0.82 -0.79 -0.06
CA TRP A 325 1.96 -1.56 -0.56
C TRP A 325 2.10 -2.95 0.09
N GLN A 326 1.73 -3.09 1.36
CA GLN A 326 1.65 -4.41 2.00
C GLN A 326 0.61 -5.32 1.31
N VAL A 327 -0.55 -4.76 0.96
CA VAL A 327 -1.61 -5.48 0.23
C VAL A 327 -1.14 -5.85 -1.19
N ILE A 328 -0.62 -4.88 -1.95
CA ILE A 328 -0.11 -5.09 -3.31
C ILE A 328 1.00 -6.14 -3.31
N GLY A 329 1.94 -6.07 -2.37
CA GLY A 329 3.01 -7.05 -2.21
C GLY A 329 2.48 -8.44 -1.90
N SER A 330 1.56 -8.55 -0.93
CA SER A 330 0.98 -9.83 -0.51
C SER A 330 0.06 -10.46 -1.57
N ALA A 331 -0.52 -9.65 -2.45
CA ALA A 331 -1.28 -10.12 -3.62
C ALA A 331 -0.37 -10.57 -4.78
N GLY A 332 0.96 -10.50 -4.63
CA GLY A 332 1.91 -10.85 -5.68
C GLY A 332 1.88 -9.88 -6.86
N LEU A 333 1.56 -8.62 -6.61
CA LEU A 333 1.52 -7.55 -7.61
C LEU A 333 2.73 -6.63 -7.54
N SER A 334 3.60 -6.77 -6.54
CA SER A 334 4.88 -6.06 -6.48
C SER A 334 5.88 -6.64 -7.50
N GLU A 335 6.75 -5.79 -8.04
CA GLU A 335 7.84 -6.17 -8.95
C GLU A 335 8.90 -7.09 -8.29
N THR A 336 8.79 -7.35 -6.97
CA THR A 336 9.64 -8.32 -6.26
C THR A 336 9.48 -9.73 -6.83
N VAL A 337 8.31 -10.07 -7.35
CA VAL A 337 8.08 -11.34 -8.05
C VAL A 337 8.31 -11.07 -9.53
N THR A 338 9.51 -11.34 -10.02
CA THR A 338 9.75 -11.18 -11.46
C THR A 338 8.75 -12.05 -12.22
N ALA A 339 8.18 -11.54 -13.31
CA ALA A 339 7.27 -12.32 -14.16
C ALA A 339 7.93 -13.66 -14.60
N GLY A 340 9.27 -13.71 -14.65
CA GLY A 340 10.06 -14.92 -14.85
C GLY A 340 9.90 -15.97 -13.74
N GLU A 341 9.85 -15.58 -12.47
CA GLU A 341 9.62 -16.50 -11.34
C GLU A 341 8.18 -16.99 -11.29
N ARG A 342 7.20 -16.11 -11.58
CA ARG A 342 5.78 -16.49 -11.67
C ARG A 342 5.57 -17.51 -12.79
N ASN A 343 6.17 -17.28 -13.96
CA ASN A 343 6.12 -18.22 -15.08
C ASN A 343 6.90 -19.51 -14.81
N LYS A 344 8.03 -19.47 -14.08
CA LYS A 344 8.76 -20.68 -13.65
C LYS A 344 7.95 -21.52 -12.67
N ALA A 345 7.31 -20.90 -11.68
CA ALA A 345 6.50 -21.60 -10.69
C ALA A 345 5.27 -22.27 -11.34
N VAL A 346 4.59 -21.57 -12.25
CA VAL A 346 3.45 -22.11 -13.01
C VAL A 346 3.88 -23.17 -14.03
N ALA A 347 5.04 -23.02 -14.66
CA ALA A 347 5.56 -24.04 -15.58
C ALA A 347 6.00 -25.31 -14.83
N SER A 348 6.55 -25.15 -13.61
CA SER A 348 6.97 -26.27 -12.76
C SER A 348 5.78 -27.05 -12.21
N SER A 349 4.69 -26.38 -11.85
CA SER A 349 3.47 -27.06 -11.39
C SER A 349 2.71 -27.81 -12.50
N ARG A 350 2.95 -27.47 -13.78
CA ARG A 350 2.35 -28.15 -14.94
C ARG A 350 3.14 -29.37 -15.44
N THR A 351 4.40 -29.53 -15.05
CA THR A 351 5.27 -30.60 -15.57
C THR A 351 5.42 -31.81 -14.64
N GLU A 352 4.88 -31.75 -13.42
CA GLU A 352 4.77 -32.93 -12.54
C GLU A 352 3.54 -33.79 -12.90
N GLY A 353 3.56 -34.35 -14.10
CA GLY A 353 2.86 -35.61 -14.36
C GLY A 353 3.61 -36.77 -13.69
N PRO A 354 2.96 -37.91 -13.40
CA PRO A 354 3.56 -39.05 -12.71
C PRO A 354 4.51 -39.80 -13.64
N ALA A 355 5.67 -39.20 -13.92
CA ALA A 355 6.76 -39.85 -14.62
C ALA A 355 7.79 -40.29 -13.58
N ALA A 356 7.91 -41.61 -13.40
CA ALA A 356 8.95 -42.24 -12.62
C ALA A 356 10.33 -41.89 -13.21
N GLY A 357 10.96 -40.85 -12.65
CA GLY A 357 12.27 -40.34 -13.06
C GLY A 357 13.23 -40.25 -11.86
N PRO A 358 14.55 -40.37 -12.09
CA PRO A 358 15.52 -40.73 -11.07
C PRO A 358 15.77 -39.60 -10.06
N LYS A 359 15.93 -40.00 -8.79
CA LYS A 359 16.19 -39.15 -7.62
C LYS A 359 17.37 -38.19 -7.87
N ARG A 360 17.07 -36.91 -8.13
CA ARG A 360 18.05 -35.81 -8.02
C ARG A 360 18.12 -35.38 -6.55
N LYS A 361 19.34 -35.39 -5.99
CA LYS A 361 19.65 -34.76 -4.69
C LYS A 361 19.36 -33.26 -4.79
N ARG A 362 18.37 -32.78 -4.04
CA ARG A 362 18.16 -31.34 -3.79
C ARG A 362 19.32 -30.79 -2.95
N SER A 363 19.70 -29.54 -3.21
CA SER A 363 20.70 -28.83 -2.41
C SER A 363 20.05 -28.30 -1.11
N PRO A 364 20.78 -28.24 0.02
CA PRO A 364 20.24 -27.78 1.31
C PRO A 364 19.81 -26.30 1.34
N ASP A 365 20.20 -25.49 0.36
CA ASP A 365 20.00 -24.04 0.40
C ASP A 365 18.65 -23.57 -0.21
N ASP A 366 17.92 -24.46 -0.89
CA ASP A 366 16.64 -24.13 -1.54
C ASP A 366 15.41 -24.36 -0.63
N GLU A 367 15.60 -24.79 0.62
CA GLU A 367 14.52 -25.19 1.54
C GLU A 367 14.10 -24.09 2.54
N LEU A 368 14.73 -22.91 2.49
CA LEU A 368 14.56 -21.87 3.52
C LEU A 368 13.38 -20.90 3.33
N ASP A 369 12.67 -20.91 2.20
CA ASP A 369 11.67 -19.85 1.89
C ASP A 369 10.20 -20.31 1.99
N ILE A 370 9.92 -21.62 2.05
CA ILE A 370 8.55 -22.16 2.05
C ILE A 370 8.04 -22.47 3.47
N HIS A 371 8.92 -22.63 4.45
CA HIS A 371 8.57 -22.96 5.85
C HIS A 371 8.08 -21.76 6.68
N SER A 372 8.34 -20.53 6.24
CA SER A 372 8.02 -19.29 6.96
C SER A 372 6.51 -19.07 7.22
N SER A 373 5.62 -19.44 6.29
CA SER A 373 4.19 -19.12 6.43
C SER A 373 3.43 -20.05 7.37
N ALA A 374 3.75 -21.35 7.37
CA ALA A 374 3.09 -22.32 8.25
C ALA A 374 3.57 -22.18 9.70
N GLU A 375 4.87 -21.98 9.91
CA GLU A 375 5.45 -21.74 11.23
C GLU A 375 4.93 -20.43 11.82
N TYR A 376 4.80 -19.36 11.02
CA TYR A 376 4.21 -18.11 11.49
C TYR A 376 2.74 -18.26 11.90
N ARG A 377 1.95 -19.07 11.18
CA ARG A 377 0.56 -19.38 11.57
C ARG A 377 0.51 -20.13 12.90
N HIS A 378 1.37 -21.13 13.10
CA HIS A 378 1.45 -21.89 14.35
C HIS A 378 1.93 -21.03 15.53
N LEU A 379 2.96 -20.19 15.33
CA LEU A 379 3.48 -19.26 16.34
C LEU A 379 2.45 -18.18 16.71
N TRP A 380 1.76 -17.62 15.71
CA TRP A 380 0.73 -16.62 15.96
C TRP A 380 -0.46 -17.23 16.70
N ALA A 381 -0.95 -18.39 16.24
CA ALA A 381 -2.05 -19.12 16.87
C ALA A 381 -1.73 -19.44 18.34
N ARG A 382 -0.52 -19.98 18.62
CA ARG A 382 -0.04 -20.26 19.98
C ARG A 382 0.00 -19.04 20.89
N LYS A 383 0.33 -17.87 20.34
CA LYS A 383 0.51 -16.64 21.14
C LYS A 383 -0.78 -15.87 21.40
N HIS A 384 -1.82 -16.03 20.58
CA HIS A 384 -3.00 -15.15 20.62
C HIS A 384 -4.35 -15.87 20.73
N LEU A 385 -4.40 -17.20 20.63
CA LEU A 385 -5.65 -17.95 20.80
C LEU A 385 -5.81 -18.49 22.23
N PRO A 386 -7.02 -18.38 22.81
CA PRO A 386 -7.41 -19.12 24.01
C PRO A 386 -7.18 -20.64 23.88
N SER A 387 -6.81 -21.30 24.98
CA SER A 387 -6.42 -22.72 25.01
C SER A 387 -7.52 -23.68 24.54
N ASP A 388 -8.78 -23.34 24.75
CA ASP A 388 -9.97 -24.08 24.30
C ASP A 388 -10.16 -24.02 22.77
N LEU A 389 -9.67 -22.96 22.12
CA LEU A 389 -9.64 -22.84 20.67
C LEU A 389 -8.44 -23.57 20.06
N LEU A 390 -7.28 -23.58 20.71
CA LEU A 390 -6.10 -24.33 20.26
C LEU A 390 -6.36 -25.85 20.14
N ALA A 391 -7.18 -26.39 21.04
CA ALA A 391 -7.59 -27.80 21.03
C ALA A 391 -8.38 -28.21 19.78
N GLN A 392 -8.98 -27.25 19.05
CA GLN A 392 -9.69 -27.54 17.79
C GLN A 392 -8.75 -27.65 16.59
N TYR A 393 -7.47 -27.26 16.74
CA TYR A 393 -6.47 -27.21 15.66
C TYR A 393 -5.31 -28.20 15.86
N ASP A 394 -5.39 -29.14 16.81
CA ASP A 394 -4.30 -30.07 17.16
C ASP A 394 -2.95 -29.36 17.41
N VAL A 395 -3.00 -28.18 18.06
CA VAL A 395 -1.79 -27.41 18.40
C VAL A 395 -1.51 -27.55 19.90
N ASP A 396 -0.41 -28.24 20.23
CA ASP A 396 0.04 -28.37 21.62
C ASP A 396 0.31 -26.99 22.24
N PRO A 397 -0.22 -26.72 23.46
CA PRO A 397 0.08 -25.50 24.19
C PRO A 397 1.59 -25.40 24.48
N LEU A 398 2.11 -24.17 24.55
CA LEU A 398 3.48 -23.94 25.00
C LEU A 398 3.61 -24.42 26.45
N GLU A 399 4.62 -25.25 26.72
CA GLU A 399 5.01 -25.53 28.11
C GLU A 399 5.32 -24.19 28.78
N PRO A 400 4.86 -23.98 30.03
CA PRO A 400 5.17 -22.74 30.75
C PRO A 400 6.69 -22.59 30.77
N GLU A 401 7.20 -21.46 30.25
CA GLU A 401 8.60 -21.13 30.41
C GLU A 401 8.85 -21.03 31.92
N ASP A 402 9.70 -21.92 32.44
CA ASP A 402 10.14 -21.84 33.82
C ASP A 402 10.75 -20.46 34.04
N ASP A 403 10.09 -19.64 34.86
CA ASP A 403 10.57 -18.33 35.27
C ASP A 403 11.99 -18.50 35.84
N ILE A 404 13.00 -18.09 35.07
CA ILE A 404 14.38 -18.00 35.54
C ILE A 404 14.41 -16.81 36.51
N ALA A 405 14.38 -17.14 37.80
CA ALA A 405 14.41 -16.23 38.94
C ALA A 405 15.69 -15.36 39.00
#